data_AF-A0A7C5UUV7-F1
#
_entry.id   AF-A0A7C5UUV7-F1
#
_cell.length_a   1.000
_cell.length_b   1.000
_cell.length_c   1.000
_cell.angle_alpha   90.00
_cell.angle_beta   90.00
_cell.angle_gamma   90.00
#
_symmetry.space_group_name_H-M   'P 1'
#
loop_
_entity.id
_entity.type
_entity.pdbx_description
1 polymer ?
#
loop_
_entity_poly.entity_id
_entity_poly.type
_entity_poly.pdbx_seq_one_letter_code
_entity_poly.pdbx_strand_id
1 'polypeptide(L)'
;MMDVEEFRKKLIDLGFDKVYVLKREPSCVIYIGIFQNRELIIAISRGTTSLYAKIFLADAILSSHLQCNYIKYFPIGLYVFSDNVNDLAKRLINKALKIIRLQKTS
;
A
#
# COMPACT_ATOMS: atom_id res chain seq x y z
N MET A 1 6.26 10.62 -13.64
CA MET A 1 5.18 9.68 -13.26
C MET A 1 5.83 8.49 -12.57
N MET A 2 5.25 7.92 -11.51
CA MET A 2 5.86 6.75 -10.84
C MET A 2 5.74 5.53 -11.77
N ASP A 3 6.84 4.84 -12.03
CA ASP A 3 6.80 3.56 -12.73
C ASP A 3 6.19 2.50 -11.79
N VAL A 4 5.03 1.99 -12.19
CA VAL A 4 4.24 1.04 -11.41
C VAL A 4 4.96 -0.29 -11.24
N GLU A 5 5.63 -0.77 -12.29
CA GLU A 5 6.31 -2.05 -12.26
C GLU A 5 7.63 -1.95 -11.48
N GLU A 6 8.34 -0.83 -11.61
CA GLU A 6 9.51 -0.56 -10.78
C GLU A 6 9.14 -0.51 -9.29
N PHE A 7 8.06 0.20 -8.94
CA PHE A 7 7.59 0.27 -7.55
C PHE A 7 7.20 -1.11 -7.02
N ARG A 8 6.48 -1.90 -7.82
CA ARG A 8 6.08 -3.27 -7.48
C ARG A 8 7.29 -4.15 -7.18
N LYS A 9 8.30 -4.15 -8.05
CA LYS A 9 9.56 -4.88 -7.84
C LYS A 9 10.25 -4.42 -6.57
N LYS A 10 10.30 -3.12 -6.34
CA LYS A 10 10.92 -2.55 -5.13
C LYS A 10 10.24 -2.99 -3.83
N LEU A 11 8.91 -3.11 -3.81
CA LEU A 11 8.21 -3.64 -2.64
C LEU A 11 8.60 -5.11 -2.38
N ILE A 12 8.77 -5.90 -3.42
CA ILE A 12 9.22 -7.30 -3.32
C ILE A 12 10.66 -7.34 -2.78
N ASP A 13 11.58 -6.57 -3.38
CA ASP A 13 12.98 -6.51 -2.97
C ASP A 13 13.16 -6.11 -1.50
N LEU A 14 12.23 -5.30 -0.96
CA LEU A 14 12.29 -4.84 0.43
C LEU A 14 11.55 -5.75 1.43
N GLY A 15 10.85 -6.79 0.97
CA GLY A 15 10.34 -7.84 1.85
C GLY A 15 8.90 -8.31 1.63
N PHE A 16 8.17 -7.81 0.63
CA PHE A 16 6.92 -8.48 0.22
C PHE A 16 7.23 -9.78 -0.52
N ASP A 17 6.52 -10.85 -0.19
CA ASP A 17 6.69 -12.14 -0.86
C ASP A 17 6.17 -12.06 -2.30
N LYS A 18 5.03 -11.40 -2.50
CA LYS A 18 4.40 -11.15 -3.80
C LYS A 18 3.70 -9.80 -3.78
N VAL A 19 3.66 -9.12 -4.92
CA VAL A 19 2.87 -7.90 -5.12
C VAL A 19 2.22 -7.92 -6.49
N TYR A 20 0.92 -7.68 -6.53
CA TYR A 20 0.10 -7.60 -7.73
C TYR A 20 -0.55 -6.22 -7.85
N VAL A 21 -0.65 -5.72 -9.08
CA VAL A 21 -1.42 -4.50 -9.34
C VAL A 21 -2.89 -4.90 -9.49
N LEU A 22 -3.74 -4.39 -8.61
CA LEU A 22 -5.18 -4.63 -8.68
C LEU A 22 -5.87 -3.62 -9.61
N LYS A 23 -5.48 -2.35 -9.51
CA LYS A 23 -6.15 -1.28 -10.25
C LYS A 23 -5.21 -0.11 -10.52
N ARG A 24 -5.37 0.50 -11.69
CA ARG A 24 -4.71 1.76 -12.06
C ARG A 24 -5.78 2.80 -12.35
N GLU A 25 -5.73 3.91 -11.63
CA GLU A 25 -6.54 5.09 -11.83
C GLU A 25 -5.60 6.27 -12.16
N PRO A 26 -6.07 7.36 -12.81
CA PRO A 26 -5.17 8.41 -13.33
C PRO A 26 -4.19 9.01 -12.31
N SER A 27 -4.56 9.08 -11.03
CA SER A 27 -3.75 9.65 -9.96
C SER A 27 -3.38 8.64 -8.86
N CYS A 28 -3.72 7.37 -9.05
CA CYS A 28 -3.62 6.37 -7.99
C CYS A 28 -3.43 4.94 -8.54
N VAL A 29 -2.69 4.13 -7.78
CA VAL A 29 -2.51 2.71 -8.09
C VAL A 29 -2.77 1.90 -6.84
N ILE A 30 -3.58 0.86 -6.98
CA ILE A 30 -3.92 -0.07 -5.91
C ILE A 30 -3.15 -1.37 -6.16
N TYR A 31 -2.43 -1.82 -5.15
CA TYR A 31 -1.75 -3.10 -5.12
C TYR A 31 -2.36 -4.00 -4.04
N ILE A 32 -2.24 -5.30 -4.25
CA ILE A 32 -2.33 -6.30 -3.19
C ILE A 32 -0.96 -6.96 -3.03
N GLY A 33 -0.47 -6.99 -1.80
CA GLY A 33 0.81 -7.59 -1.46
C GLY A 33 0.66 -8.68 -0.41
N ILE A 34 1.44 -9.75 -0.56
CA ILE A 34 1.60 -10.77 0.48
C ILE A 34 2.83 -10.41 1.30
N PHE A 35 2.67 -10.25 2.61
CA PHE A 35 3.74 -9.92 3.53
C PHE A 35 3.60 -10.76 4.80
N GLN A 36 4.57 -11.64 5.06
CA GLN A 36 4.55 -12.54 6.22
C GLN A 36 3.25 -13.35 6.32
N ASN A 37 2.83 -13.95 5.21
CA ASN A 37 1.61 -14.77 5.08
C ASN A 37 0.29 -14.02 5.38
N ARG A 38 0.26 -12.70 5.19
CA ARG A 38 -0.94 -11.86 5.25
C ARG A 38 -1.08 -11.02 3.98
N GLU A 39 -2.32 -10.84 3.55
CA GLU A 39 -2.64 -9.98 2.42
C GLU A 39 -2.86 -8.54 2.88
N LEU A 40 -2.15 -7.61 2.23
CA LEU A 40 -2.22 -6.19 2.48
C LEU A 40 -2.62 -5.45 1.21
N ILE A 41 -3.59 -4.53 1.34
CA ILE A 41 -3.93 -3.58 0.29
C ILE A 41 -3.04 -2.35 0.46
N ILE A 42 -2.47 -1.88 -0.66
CA ILE A 42 -1.65 -0.67 -0.72
C ILE A 42 -2.23 0.23 -1.80
N ALA A 43 -2.81 1.37 -1.42
CA ALA A 43 -3.25 2.39 -2.37
C ALA A 43 -2.24 3.54 -2.36
N ILE A 44 -1.59 3.77 -3.49
CA ILE A 44 -0.60 4.85 -3.68
C ILE A 44 -1.25 5.94 -4.50
N SER A 45 -1.06 7.18 -4.11
CA SER A 45 -1.57 8.34 -4.82
C SER A 45 -0.55 9.46 -4.83
N ARG A 46 -0.66 10.34 -5.82
CA ARG A 46 0.14 11.57 -5.88
C ARG A 46 -0.73 12.74 -5.43
N GLY A 47 -0.32 13.37 -4.32
CA GLY A 47 -0.84 14.66 -3.90
C GLY A 47 -0.21 15.81 -4.69
N THR A 48 -0.58 17.04 -4.35
CA THR A 48 -0.02 18.26 -4.96
C THR A 48 1.48 18.41 -4.70
N THR A 49 1.95 18.04 -3.50
CA THR A 49 3.34 18.27 -3.08
C THR A 49 4.13 17.00 -2.78
N SER A 50 3.46 15.86 -2.56
CA SER A 50 4.12 14.62 -2.13
C SER A 50 3.40 13.36 -2.63
N LEU A 51 4.10 12.23 -2.58
CA LEU A 51 3.49 10.92 -2.72
C LEU A 51 2.95 10.47 -1.37
N TYR A 52 1.79 9.83 -1.40
CA TYR A 52 1.25 9.19 -0.21
C TYR A 52 0.72 7.81 -0.55
N ALA A 53 0.76 6.94 0.45
CA ALA A 53 0.20 5.62 0.36
C ALA A 53 -0.61 5.30 1.61
N LYS A 54 -1.60 4.46 1.44
CA LYS A 54 -2.36 3.89 2.54
C LYS A 54 -2.25 2.37 2.49
N ILE A 55 -1.96 1.76 3.63
CA ILE A 55 -1.78 0.31 3.77
C ILE A 55 -2.64 -0.25 4.89
N PHE A 56 -3.29 -1.39 4.65
CA PHE A 56 -4.17 -2.09 5.59
C PHE A 56 -4.33 -3.56 5.19
N LEU A 57 -4.92 -4.38 6.07
CA LEU A 57 -5.23 -5.78 5.78
C LEU A 57 -6.34 -5.89 4.74
N ALA A 58 -6.21 -6.83 3.81
CA ALA A 58 -7.15 -6.98 2.71
C ALA A 58 -8.56 -7.37 3.18
N ASP A 59 -8.68 -8.14 4.26
CA ASP A 59 -9.96 -8.56 4.87
C ASP A 59 -10.77 -7.40 5.47
N ALA A 60 -10.15 -6.24 5.70
CA ALA A 60 -10.83 -5.09 6.27
C ALA A 60 -11.76 -4.39 5.26
N ILE A 61 -11.62 -4.64 3.96
CA ILE A 61 -12.40 -3.97 2.92
C ILE A 61 -13.10 -4.96 2.00
N LEU A 62 -14.33 -4.63 1.60
CA LEU A 62 -15.03 -5.39 0.57
C LEU A 62 -14.47 -5.07 -0.82
N SER A 63 -14.41 -6.08 -1.70
CA SER A 63 -13.89 -5.93 -3.06
C SER A 63 -14.60 -4.83 -3.87
N SER A 64 -15.90 -4.62 -3.64
CA SER A 64 -16.69 -3.55 -4.27
C SER A 64 -16.19 -2.13 -3.94
N HIS A 65 -15.46 -1.98 -2.84
CA HIS A 65 -14.94 -0.71 -2.34
C HIS A 65 -13.46 -0.46 -2.68
N LEU A 66 -12.85 -1.31 -3.53
CA LEU A 66 -11.46 -1.14 -4.01
C LEU A 66 -11.36 -0.04 -5.09
N GLN A 67 -11.61 1.19 -4.67
CA GLN A 67 -11.50 2.40 -5.48
C GLN A 67 -10.66 3.43 -4.72
N CYS A 68 -9.82 4.19 -5.41
CA CYS A 68 -8.87 5.07 -4.74
C CYS A 68 -9.54 6.14 -3.88
N ASN A 69 -10.63 6.73 -4.38
CA ASN A 69 -11.41 7.71 -3.61
C ASN A 69 -11.98 7.11 -2.33
N TYR A 70 -12.50 5.89 -2.39
CA TYR A 70 -13.01 5.22 -1.19
C TYR A 70 -11.87 4.90 -0.21
N ILE A 71 -10.79 4.28 -0.67
CA ILE A 71 -9.65 3.88 0.18
C ILE A 71 -9.04 5.09 0.91
N LYS A 72 -8.99 6.26 0.24
CA LYS A 72 -8.53 7.54 0.81
C LYS A 72 -9.36 8.00 2.01
N TYR A 73 -10.65 7.67 2.08
CA TYR A 73 -11.50 8.06 3.22
C TYR A 73 -11.86 6.89 4.13
N PHE A 74 -11.48 5.67 3.76
CA PHE A 74 -11.67 4.48 4.58
C PHE A 74 -11.01 4.69 5.97
N PRO A 75 -11.63 4.32 7.10
CA PRO A 75 -11.06 4.64 8.41
C PRO A 75 -9.92 3.70 8.82
N ILE A 76 -9.87 2.49 8.27
CA ILE A 76 -8.88 1.48 8.66
C ILE A 76 -7.61 1.63 7.82
N GLY A 77 -6.46 1.51 8.48
CA GLY A 77 -5.15 1.48 7.84
C GLY A 77 -4.19 2.55 8.33
N LEU A 78 -2.97 2.49 7.81
CA LEU A 78 -1.91 3.42 8.13
C LEU A 78 -1.53 4.23 6.89
N TYR A 79 -1.39 5.53 7.08
CA TYR A 79 -0.84 6.42 6.06
C TYR A 79 0.68 6.45 6.08
N VAL A 80 1.24 6.64 4.88
CA VAL A 80 2.65 6.88 4.61
C VAL A 80 2.75 8.07 3.67
N PHE A 81 3.65 9.00 3.98
CA PHE A 81 3.93 10.17 3.15
C PHE A 81 5.44 10.22 2.87
N SER A 82 5.79 10.59 1.64
CA SER A 82 7.17 10.78 1.21
C SER A 82 7.25 11.61 -0.08
N ASP A 83 8.34 12.35 -0.25
CA ASP A 83 8.58 13.15 -1.44
C ASP A 83 9.20 12.33 -2.59
N ASN A 84 9.71 11.13 -2.29
CA ASN A 84 10.28 10.25 -3.32
C ASN A 84 9.84 8.79 -3.15
N VAL A 85 9.87 8.08 -4.27
CA VAL A 85 9.43 6.69 -4.40
C VAL A 85 10.20 5.74 -3.47
N ASN A 86 11.51 5.94 -3.32
CA ASN A 86 12.36 5.01 -2.60
C ASN A 86 12.10 5.06 -1.09
N ASP A 87 11.97 6.25 -0.53
CA ASP A 87 11.62 6.45 0.87
C ASP A 87 10.16 6.02 1.14
N LEU A 88 9.23 6.27 0.21
CA LEU A 88 7.85 5.77 0.31
C LEU A 88 7.82 4.24 0.48
N ALA A 89 8.55 3.50 -0.35
CA ALA A 89 8.61 2.05 -0.30
C ALA A 89 9.19 1.54 1.03
N LYS A 90 10.30 2.11 1.50
CA LYS A 90 10.90 1.75 2.81
C LYS A 90 9.93 2.00 3.97
N ARG A 91 9.25 3.15 3.97
CA ARG A 91 8.27 3.48 5.01
C ARG A 91 7.04 2.57 4.97
N LEU A 92 6.60 2.15 3.78
CA LEU A 92 5.52 1.18 3.62
C LEU A 92 5.85 -0.16 4.27
N ILE A 93 7.07 -0.65 4.11
CA ILE A 93 7.53 -1.90 4.76
C ILE A 93 7.46 -1.78 6.28
N ASN A 94 7.90 -0.64 6.84
CA ASN A 94 7.79 -0.39 8.28
C ASN A 94 6.32 -0.37 8.76
N LYS A 95 5.39 0.17 7.97
CA LYS A 95 3.96 0.12 8.29
C LYS A 95 3.38 -1.28 8.15
N ALA A 96 3.78 -2.05 7.14
CA ALA A 96 3.39 -3.45 6.98
C ALA A 96 3.79 -4.26 8.22
N LEU A 97 5.07 -4.18 8.64
CA LEU A 97 5.56 -4.81 9.86
C LEU A 97 4.74 -4.40 11.10
N LYS A 98 4.41 -3.11 11.23
CA LYS A 98 3.58 -2.61 12.34
C LYS A 98 2.18 -3.24 12.34
N ILE A 99 1.53 -3.32 11.19
CA ILE A 99 0.20 -3.95 11.05
C ILE A 99 0.26 -5.42 11.47
N ILE A 100 1.24 -6.18 10.98
CA ILE A 100 1.38 -7.59 11.33
C ILE A 100 1.64 -7.80 12.82
N ARG A 101 2.46 -6.96 13.45
CA ARG A 101 2.73 -7.05 14.89
C ARG A 101 1.47 -6.84 15.73
N LEU A 102 0.65 -5.85 15.38
CA LEU A 102 -0.59 -5.57 16.11
C LEU A 102 -1.60 -6.73 16.05
N GLN A 103 -1.61 -7.49 14.95
CA GLN A 103 -2.48 -8.66 14.79
C GLN A 103 -2.04 -9.88 15.61
N LYS A 104 -0.77 -9.99 15.99
CA LYS A 104 -0.28 -11.11 16.84
C LYS A 104 -0.60 -10.92 18.32
N THR A 105 -0.93 -9.71 18.71
CA THR A 105 -1.25 -9.32 20.09
C THR A 105 -2.75 -9.26 20.37
N SER A 106 -3.59 -9.57 19.37
CA SER A 106 -5.05 -9.69 19.47
C SER A 106 -5.44 -11.15 19.40
#